data_AF-A0A7S2ARR4-F1
#
_entry.id   AF-A0A7S2ARR4-F1
#
_cell.length_a   1.000
_cell.length_b   1.000
_cell.length_c   1.000
_cell.angle_alpha   90.00
_cell.angle_beta   90.00
_cell.angle_gamma   90.00
#
_symmetry.space_group_name_H-M   'P 1'
#
loop_
_entity.id
_entity.type
_entity.pdbx_description
1 polymer ?
#
loop_
_entity_poly.entity_id
_entity_poly.type
_entity_poly.pdbx_seq_one_letter_code
_entity_poly.pdbx_strand_id
1 'polypeptide(L)'
;DGQRSVVSDPLDDHFESLDQLWEGWIAAAKQSPLDSPQQDANMPKVTSFEVKEISESEFNIITVIDGESLDRGFDLYQRVATPVDSLLAFHGKGDRMTISVYICDRSKAELCNQIFNHLGQLVMTIHARFYEDPLRAEVWAEQAKGRKSGRVHCVMVWTFLSQVIKEFRKASAAAHGEVVDGL
;
A
#
# COMPACT_ATOMS: atom_id res chain seq x y z
N ASP A 1 -12.60 -23.36 6.48
CA ASP A 1 -12.49 -22.01 5.89
C ASP A 1 -11.04 -21.59 5.76
N GLY A 2 -10.50 -21.71 4.55
CA GLY A 2 -9.10 -21.44 4.25
C GLY A 2 -8.78 -19.96 4.43
N GLN A 3 -7.69 -19.69 5.16
CA GLN A 3 -7.06 -18.39 5.23
C GLN A 3 -6.70 -17.93 3.80
N ARG A 4 -7.35 -16.87 3.32
CA ARG A 4 -7.20 -16.41 1.94
C ARG A 4 -6.07 -15.37 1.88
N SER A 5 -5.12 -15.56 0.98
CA SER A 5 -4.10 -14.59 0.56
C SER A 5 -4.17 -14.38 -0.94
N VAL A 6 -3.53 -13.32 -1.44
CA VAL A 6 -3.31 -13.11 -2.87
C VAL A 6 -1.85 -13.39 -3.16
N VAL A 7 -1.60 -14.25 -4.13
CA VAL A 7 -0.27 -14.54 -4.63
C VAL A 7 -0.19 -13.98 -6.04
N SER A 8 0.87 -13.24 -6.34
CA SER A 8 1.13 -12.75 -7.69
C SER A 8 1.46 -13.89 -8.64
N ASP A 9 1.31 -13.63 -9.94
CA ASP A 9 2.06 -14.36 -10.96
C ASP A 9 3.58 -14.18 -10.74
N PRO A 10 4.43 -15.02 -11.36
CA PRO A 10 5.87 -14.82 -11.36
C PRO A 10 6.24 -13.38 -11.76
N LEU A 11 7.18 -12.79 -11.04
CA LEU A 11 7.62 -11.40 -11.18
C LEU A 11 9.00 -11.30 -11.81
N ASP A 12 9.57 -12.42 -12.27
CA ASP A 12 10.91 -12.53 -12.85
C ASP A 12 11.07 -11.69 -14.14
N ASP A 13 9.96 -11.40 -14.85
CA ASP A 13 9.93 -10.48 -16.00
C ASP A 13 9.97 -8.99 -15.61
N HIS A 14 9.93 -8.69 -14.31
CA HIS A 14 9.88 -7.33 -13.77
C HIS A 14 11.03 -7.03 -12.83
N PHE A 15 11.55 -8.04 -12.14
CA PHE A 15 12.64 -7.92 -11.19
C PHE A 15 13.66 -9.04 -11.42
N GLU A 16 14.93 -8.70 -11.40
CA GLU A 16 16.06 -9.63 -11.58
C GLU A 16 16.35 -10.42 -10.30
N SER A 17 15.92 -9.91 -9.14
CA SER A 17 16.20 -10.52 -7.84
C SER A 17 15.19 -10.12 -6.76
N LEU A 18 15.20 -10.87 -5.66
CA LEU A 18 14.41 -10.53 -4.48
C LEU A 18 14.87 -9.23 -3.81
N ASP A 19 16.17 -8.91 -3.86
CA ASP A 19 16.69 -7.63 -3.37
C ASP A 19 16.03 -6.47 -4.12
N GLN A 20 15.97 -6.57 -5.45
CA GLN A 20 15.40 -5.53 -6.29
C GLN A 20 13.89 -5.35 -6.06
N LEU A 21 13.15 -6.45 -5.95
CA LEU A 21 11.72 -6.42 -5.59
C LEU A 21 11.50 -5.77 -4.22
N TRP A 22 12.32 -6.13 -3.24
CA TRP A 22 12.24 -5.60 -1.88
C TRP A 22 12.51 -4.10 -1.83
N GLU A 23 13.62 -3.65 -2.41
CA GLU A 23 13.98 -2.24 -2.47
C GLU A 23 12.91 -1.42 -3.20
N GLY A 24 12.39 -1.94 -4.32
CA GLY A 24 11.29 -1.33 -5.05
C GLY A 24 10.02 -1.22 -4.20
N TRP A 25 9.70 -2.24 -3.41
CA TRP A 25 8.54 -2.22 -2.52
C TRP A 25 8.68 -1.17 -1.40
N ILE A 26 9.85 -1.09 -0.76
CA ILE A 26 10.11 -0.10 0.29
C ILE A 26 10.07 1.31 -0.30
N ALA A 27 10.67 1.53 -1.47
CA ALA A 27 10.65 2.81 -2.16
C ALA A 27 9.23 3.24 -2.50
N ALA A 28 8.41 2.33 -3.05
CA ALA A 28 7.01 2.60 -3.36
C ALA A 28 6.18 2.88 -2.11
N ALA A 29 6.42 2.18 -1.00
CA ALA A 29 5.75 2.44 0.27
C ALA A 29 6.05 3.87 0.77
N LYS A 30 7.30 4.31 0.67
CA LYS A 30 7.75 5.64 1.13
C LYS A 30 7.41 6.78 0.18
N GLN A 31 6.91 6.48 -1.02
CA GLN A 31 6.59 7.51 -2.01
C GLN A 31 5.38 8.33 -1.56
N SER A 32 5.52 9.65 -1.59
CA SER A 32 4.43 10.55 -1.24
C SER A 32 3.35 10.54 -2.31
N PRO A 33 2.06 10.39 -1.96
CA PRO A 33 0.95 10.59 -2.89
C PRO A 33 0.80 12.06 -3.31
N LEU A 34 1.54 13.00 -2.70
CA LEU A 34 1.61 14.41 -3.14
C LEU A 34 2.52 14.58 -4.37
N ASP A 35 3.47 13.66 -4.58
CA ASP A 35 4.44 13.75 -5.67
C ASP A 35 3.90 13.13 -6.96
N SER A 36 2.72 12.50 -6.92
CA SER A 36 2.04 12.00 -8.10
C SER A 36 1.31 13.16 -8.82
N PRO A 37 1.69 13.52 -10.07
CA PRO A 37 0.99 14.54 -10.84
C PRO A 37 -0.44 14.16 -11.22
N GLN A 38 -0.86 12.93 -10.91
CA GLN A 38 -2.19 12.37 -11.14
C GLN A 38 -2.79 11.97 -9.79
N GLN A 39 -3.15 12.94 -8.94
CA GLN A 39 -4.19 12.67 -7.95
C GLN A 39 -5.49 12.51 -8.73
N ASP A 40 -5.95 11.26 -8.85
CA ASP A 40 -7.29 10.95 -9.37
C ASP A 40 -8.29 11.85 -8.63
N ALA A 41 -9.12 12.58 -9.39
CA ALA A 41 -10.12 13.49 -8.83
C ALA A 41 -11.11 12.78 -7.89
N ASN A 42 -11.17 11.44 -7.94
CA ASN A 42 -11.99 10.60 -7.08
C ASN A 42 -11.25 10.08 -5.83
N MET A 43 -9.97 10.39 -5.66
CA MET A 43 -9.22 10.01 -4.46
C MET A 43 -9.29 11.12 -3.41
N PRO A 44 -9.35 10.76 -2.11
CA PRO A 44 -9.21 11.74 -1.05
C PRO A 44 -7.89 12.51 -1.18
N LYS A 45 -7.96 13.82 -1.04
CA LYS A 45 -6.81 14.72 -1.14
C LYS A 45 -5.94 14.55 0.10
N VAL A 46 -4.69 14.18 -0.10
CA VAL A 46 -3.68 14.21 0.95
C VAL A 46 -3.23 15.65 1.15
N THR A 47 -3.17 16.12 2.41
CA THR A 47 -2.72 17.47 2.78
C THR A 47 -1.35 17.45 3.44
N SER A 48 -0.97 16.33 4.05
CA SER A 48 0.36 16.12 4.60
C SER A 48 0.77 14.66 4.49
N PHE A 49 2.06 14.43 4.23
CA PHE A 49 2.68 13.13 4.18
C PHE A 49 4.08 13.22 4.77
N GLU A 50 4.36 12.39 5.77
CA GLU A 50 5.66 12.34 6.44
C GLU A 50 6.12 10.89 6.57
N VAL A 51 7.36 10.61 6.18
CA VAL A 51 8.04 9.36 6.46
C VAL A 51 9.00 9.58 7.62
N LYS A 52 8.85 8.79 8.67
CA LYS A 52 9.72 8.82 9.85
C LYS A 52 10.44 7.48 9.97
N GLU A 53 11.71 7.46 9.62
CA GLU A 53 12.60 6.31 9.82
C GLU A 53 12.81 6.08 11.33
N ILE A 54 12.59 4.85 11.79
CA ILE A 54 12.82 4.45 13.18
C ILE A 54 14.10 3.62 13.27
N SER A 55 14.29 2.70 12.31
CA SER A 55 15.48 1.86 12.15
C SER A 55 15.59 1.35 10.70
N GLU A 56 16.61 0.57 10.38
CA GLU A 56 16.74 -0.10 9.08
C GLU A 56 15.57 -1.05 8.77
N SER A 57 14.90 -1.56 9.82
CA SER A 57 13.79 -2.51 9.73
C SER A 57 12.43 -1.90 10.05
N GLU A 58 12.35 -0.60 10.34
CA GLU A 58 11.09 0.01 10.81
C GLU A 58 10.98 1.47 10.40
N PHE A 59 9.85 1.85 9.83
CA PHE A 59 9.52 3.24 9.54
C PHE A 59 8.01 3.50 9.65
N ASN A 60 7.67 4.75 9.93
CA ASN A 60 6.29 5.20 10.01
C ASN A 60 5.96 6.09 8.82
N ILE A 61 4.75 5.96 8.31
CA ILE A 61 4.15 6.89 7.37
C ILE A 61 2.97 7.56 8.07
N ILE A 62 3.03 8.88 8.19
CA ILE A 62 1.95 9.71 8.73
C ILE A 62 1.30 10.39 7.55
N THR A 63 0.01 10.13 7.33
CA THR A 63 -0.77 10.73 6.25
C THR A 63 -1.94 11.49 6.82
N VAL A 64 -2.05 12.78 6.45
CA VAL A 64 -3.22 13.60 6.76
C VAL A 64 -4.02 13.78 5.48
N ILE A 65 -5.30 13.44 5.55
CA ILE A 65 -6.26 13.52 4.46
C ILE A 65 -7.23 14.67 4.75
N ASP A 66 -7.48 15.50 3.73
CA ASP A 66 -8.47 16.57 3.76
C ASP A 66 -9.87 15.99 4.03
N GLY A 67 -10.47 16.43 5.13
CA GLY A 67 -11.79 15.98 5.55
C GLY A 67 -12.89 16.24 4.52
N GLU A 68 -12.79 17.34 3.76
CA GLU A 68 -13.80 17.71 2.76
C GLU A 68 -13.74 16.84 1.50
N SER A 69 -12.56 16.29 1.20
CA SER A 69 -12.34 15.41 0.06
C SER A 69 -12.84 13.98 0.31
N LEU A 70 -12.92 13.56 1.58
CA LEU A 70 -13.36 12.23 1.97
C LEU A 70 -14.81 11.97 1.53
N ASP A 71 -15.69 12.96 1.63
CA ASP A 71 -17.10 12.81 1.24
C ASP A 71 -17.28 12.50 -0.27
N ARG A 72 -16.29 12.83 -1.12
CA ARG A 72 -16.39 12.65 -2.59
C ARG A 72 -15.82 11.32 -3.08
N GLY A 73 -14.73 10.84 -2.49
CA GLY A 73 -14.08 9.60 -2.92
C GLY A 73 -14.75 8.32 -2.42
N PHE A 74 -15.56 8.41 -1.36
CA PHE A 74 -16.14 7.24 -0.69
C PHE A 74 -17.34 6.59 -1.39
N ASP A 75 -18.07 7.33 -2.23
CA ASP A 75 -19.29 6.83 -2.85
C ASP A 75 -19.02 5.70 -3.88
N LEU A 76 -17.80 5.67 -4.45
CA LEU A 76 -17.34 4.60 -5.33
C LEU A 76 -16.93 3.34 -4.54
N TYR A 77 -16.21 3.49 -3.43
CA TYR A 77 -15.76 2.37 -2.60
C TYR A 77 -16.93 1.67 -1.86
N GLN A 78 -17.92 2.43 -1.40
CA GLN A 78 -19.12 1.86 -0.76
C GLN A 78 -19.95 0.97 -1.70
N ARG A 79 -19.94 1.23 -3.01
CA ARG A 79 -20.71 0.44 -4.00
C ARG A 79 -20.09 -0.92 -4.32
N VAL A 80 -18.79 -1.11 -4.09
CA VAL A 80 -18.08 -2.35 -4.43
C VAL A 80 -17.72 -3.20 -3.20
N ALA A 81 -17.81 -2.64 -1.98
CA ALA A 81 -17.39 -3.30 -0.76
C ALA A 81 -18.53 -3.51 0.24
N THR A 82 -18.85 -4.79 0.53
CA THR A 82 -19.58 -5.22 1.74
C THR A 82 -19.04 -4.56 3.00
N PRO A 83 -19.86 -4.28 4.03
CA PRO A 83 -19.65 -3.23 5.02
C PRO A 83 -18.21 -3.20 5.54
N VAL A 84 -17.43 -2.31 4.95
CA VAL A 84 -16.12 -1.89 5.45
C VAL A 84 -16.39 -0.81 6.50
N ASP A 85 -17.25 -1.12 7.47
CA ASP A 85 -17.80 -0.16 8.44
C ASP A 85 -16.74 0.41 9.40
N SER A 86 -15.51 -0.11 9.39
CA SER A 86 -14.49 0.28 10.38
C SER A 86 -13.19 0.82 9.80
N LEU A 87 -12.92 0.57 8.52
CA LEU A 87 -11.62 0.90 7.93
C LEU A 87 -11.59 2.35 7.43
N LEU A 88 -12.74 2.78 6.96
CA LEU A 88 -12.88 4.02 6.23
C LEU A 88 -14.27 4.66 6.42
N ALA A 89 -15.00 4.31 7.49
CA ALA A 89 -16.21 5.03 7.90
C ALA A 89 -15.81 6.40 8.45
N PHE A 90 -15.23 7.22 7.58
CA PHE A 90 -14.88 8.60 7.81
C PHE A 90 -16.16 9.42 7.70
N HIS A 91 -16.96 9.42 8.75
CA HIS A 91 -18.04 10.38 8.85
C HIS A 91 -17.51 11.67 9.49
N GLY A 92 -17.71 12.81 8.82
CA GLY A 92 -17.47 14.15 9.37
C GLY A 92 -16.45 15.00 8.62
N LYS A 93 -16.68 16.32 8.63
CA LYS A 93 -15.98 17.36 7.84
C LYS A 93 -14.58 17.77 8.35
N GLY A 94 -13.89 16.92 9.09
CA GLY A 94 -12.60 17.25 9.69
C GLY A 94 -11.46 16.47 9.06
N ASP A 95 -10.29 17.10 8.92
CA ASP A 95 -9.06 16.44 8.47
C ASP A 95 -8.79 15.18 9.30
N ARG A 96 -8.32 14.13 8.61
CA ARG A 96 -8.10 12.82 9.21
C ARG A 96 -6.66 12.40 9.09
N MET A 97 -6.05 12.13 10.24
CA MET A 97 -4.72 11.53 10.31
C MET A 97 -4.84 10.02 10.34
N THR A 98 -4.02 9.35 9.53
CA THR A 98 -3.74 7.92 9.61
C THR A 98 -2.26 7.73 9.83
N ILE A 99 -1.90 6.71 10.61
CA ILE A 99 -0.51 6.34 10.86
C ILE A 99 -0.36 4.91 10.35
N SER A 100 0.54 4.70 9.41
CA SER A 100 0.95 3.37 8.95
C SER A 100 2.34 3.07 9.52
N VAL A 101 2.48 1.96 10.25
CA VAL A 101 3.74 1.51 10.82
C VAL A 101 4.22 0.32 10.01
N TYR A 102 5.35 0.48 9.33
CA TYR A 102 5.98 -0.58 8.54
C TYR A 102 7.07 -1.27 9.36
N ILE A 103 6.93 -2.58 9.51
CA ILE A 103 7.88 -3.48 10.14
C ILE A 103 8.42 -4.41 9.05
N CYS A 104 9.73 -4.39 8.84
CA CYS A 104 10.41 -5.01 7.71
C CYS A 104 11.39 -6.06 8.20
N ASP A 105 11.09 -7.34 7.98
CA ASP A 105 11.98 -8.45 8.31
C ASP A 105 12.62 -9.00 7.03
N ARG A 106 13.77 -8.45 6.68
CA ARG A 106 14.54 -8.88 5.49
C ARG A 106 14.92 -10.36 5.57
N SER A 107 15.24 -10.86 6.77
CA SER A 107 15.67 -12.26 6.95
C SER A 107 14.57 -13.27 6.64
N LYS A 108 13.30 -12.85 6.79
CA LYS A 108 12.12 -13.67 6.45
C LYS A 108 11.49 -13.30 5.10
N ALA A 109 12.04 -12.29 4.41
CA ALA A 109 11.41 -11.67 3.26
C ALA A 109 9.96 -11.28 3.53
N GLU A 110 9.70 -10.68 4.70
CA GLU A 110 8.35 -10.30 5.17
C GLU A 110 8.26 -8.81 5.50
N LEU A 111 7.12 -8.21 5.15
CA LEU A 111 6.72 -6.86 5.50
C LEU A 111 5.37 -6.90 6.20
N CYS A 112 5.23 -6.06 7.21
CA CYS A 112 3.99 -5.87 7.95
C CYS A 112 3.71 -4.37 8.03
N ASN A 113 2.55 -3.94 7.53
CA ASN A 113 2.04 -2.58 7.66
C ASN A 113 0.84 -2.59 8.61
N GLN A 114 1.00 -1.96 9.76
CA GLN A 114 -0.08 -1.73 10.71
C GLN A 114 -0.68 -0.33 10.51
N ILE A 115 -1.97 -0.28 10.20
CA ILE A 115 -2.68 0.96 9.91
C ILE A 115 -3.52 1.34 11.13
N PHE A 116 -3.26 2.54 11.66
CA PHE A 116 -3.96 3.11 12.80
C PHE A 116 -4.82 4.30 12.37
N ASN A 117 -6.01 4.42 12.96
CA ASN A 117 -6.85 5.61 12.79
C ASN A 117 -6.36 6.79 13.64
N HIS A 118 -7.02 7.95 13.48
CA HIS A 118 -6.76 9.17 14.25
C HIS A 118 -6.93 9.02 15.78
N LEU A 119 -7.57 7.95 16.26
CA LEU A 119 -7.70 7.63 17.69
C LEU A 119 -6.58 6.69 18.19
N GLY A 120 -5.62 6.33 17.33
CA GLY A 120 -4.56 5.38 17.64
C GLY A 120 -5.02 3.93 17.71
N GLN A 121 -6.21 3.61 17.18
CA GLN A 121 -6.72 2.24 17.17
C GLN A 121 -6.21 1.51 15.93
N LEU A 122 -5.72 0.28 16.10
CA LEU A 122 -5.33 -0.59 14.99
C LEU A 122 -6.57 -0.97 14.18
N VAL A 123 -6.56 -0.59 12.91
CA VAL A 123 -7.67 -0.78 11.98
C VAL A 123 -7.44 -2.00 11.10
N MET A 124 -6.22 -2.17 10.61
CA MET A 124 -5.84 -3.27 9.72
C MET A 124 -4.35 -3.55 9.87
N THR A 125 -3.97 -4.81 9.71
CA THR A 125 -2.60 -5.21 9.44
C THR A 125 -2.53 -5.79 8.03
N ILE A 126 -1.68 -5.24 7.17
CA ILE A 126 -1.37 -5.79 5.85
C ILE A 126 -0.02 -6.48 5.95
N HIS A 127 0.06 -7.71 5.47
CA HIS A 127 1.29 -8.46 5.42
C HIS A 127 1.65 -8.73 3.97
N ALA A 128 2.94 -8.64 3.65
CA ALA A 128 3.50 -9.13 2.40
C ALA A 128 4.65 -10.09 2.70
N ARG A 129 4.71 -11.20 1.97
CA ARG A 129 5.83 -12.14 1.96
C ARG A 129 6.33 -12.28 0.52
N PHE A 130 7.63 -12.36 0.35
CA PHE A 130 8.25 -12.56 -0.94
C PHE A 130 8.93 -13.92 -1.03
N TYR A 131 8.91 -14.50 -2.23
CA TYR A 131 9.50 -15.79 -2.56
C TYR A 131 10.48 -15.61 -3.71
N GLU A 132 11.58 -16.39 -3.72
CA GLU A 132 12.67 -16.25 -4.70
C GLU A 132 12.52 -17.11 -5.96
N ASP A 133 11.87 -18.27 -5.86
CA ASP A 133 11.82 -19.25 -6.97
C ASP A 133 10.40 -19.83 -7.16
N PRO A 134 9.63 -19.33 -8.15
CA PRO A 134 9.88 -18.10 -8.92
C PRO A 134 9.66 -16.85 -8.06
N LEU A 135 10.11 -15.68 -8.52
CA LEU A 135 9.90 -14.43 -7.79
C LEU A 135 8.40 -14.15 -7.64
N ARG A 136 7.90 -14.08 -6.40
CA ARG A 136 6.48 -13.83 -6.12
C ARG A 136 6.28 -12.97 -4.89
N ALA A 137 5.17 -12.24 -4.88
CA ALA A 137 4.64 -11.59 -3.69
C ALA A 137 3.33 -12.26 -3.27
N GLU A 138 3.25 -12.69 -2.01
CA GLU A 138 2.00 -13.04 -1.34
C GLU A 138 1.62 -11.91 -0.40
N VAL A 139 0.37 -11.46 -0.45
CA VAL A 139 -0.13 -10.39 0.41
C VAL A 139 -1.49 -10.77 1.00
N TRP A 140 -1.68 -10.44 2.26
CA TRP A 140 -2.94 -10.65 2.97
C TRP A 140 -3.20 -9.54 3.98
N ALA A 141 -4.46 -9.39 4.37
CA ALA A 141 -4.87 -8.47 5.41
C ALA A 141 -5.48 -9.20 6.60
N GLU A 142 -5.24 -8.66 7.78
CA GLU A 142 -5.79 -9.12 9.05
C GLU A 142 -6.54 -7.97 9.72
N GLN A 143 -7.70 -8.30 10.28
CA GLN A 143 -8.49 -7.39 11.12
C GLN A 143 -8.69 -8.07 12.48
N ALA A 144 -9.28 -7.36 13.44
CA ALA A 144 -9.54 -7.85 14.81
C ALA A 144 -10.28 -9.21 14.90
N LYS A 145 -10.89 -9.70 13.81
CA LYS A 145 -11.59 -10.99 13.74
C LYS A 145 -10.89 -12.04 12.85
N GLY A 146 -9.59 -11.90 12.60
CA GLY A 146 -8.76 -12.84 11.84
C GLY A 146 -8.43 -12.40 10.41
N ARG A 147 -7.75 -13.28 9.66
CA ARG A 147 -7.35 -13.03 8.27
C ARG A 147 -8.57 -12.86 7.37
N LYS A 148 -8.63 -11.73 6.66
CA LYS A 148 -9.64 -11.47 5.64
C LYS A 148 -8.95 -11.13 4.33
N SER A 149 -9.31 -11.86 3.28
CA SER A 149 -9.19 -11.32 1.93
C SER A 149 -10.48 -11.60 1.18
N GLY A 150 -11.33 -10.57 1.17
CA GLY A 150 -12.38 -10.45 0.18
C GLY A 150 -11.80 -9.90 -1.12
N ARG A 151 -12.51 -10.06 -2.24
CA ARG A 151 -12.11 -9.56 -3.58
C ARG A 151 -11.59 -8.12 -3.57
N VAL A 152 -12.15 -7.25 -2.72
CA VAL A 152 -11.73 -5.85 -2.56
C VAL A 152 -10.29 -5.71 -2.05
N HIS A 153 -9.89 -6.53 -1.07
CA HIS A 153 -8.51 -6.49 -0.57
C HIS A 153 -7.54 -7.04 -1.62
N CYS A 154 -7.96 -8.02 -2.41
CA CYS A 154 -7.17 -8.49 -3.54
C CYS A 154 -6.92 -7.39 -4.57
N VAL A 155 -7.94 -6.59 -4.86
CA VAL A 155 -7.81 -5.42 -5.75
C VAL A 155 -6.87 -4.38 -5.14
N MET A 156 -7.01 -4.03 -3.86
CA MET A 156 -6.11 -3.04 -3.22
C MET A 156 -4.65 -3.49 -3.23
N VAL A 157 -4.40 -4.76 -2.88
CA VAL A 157 -3.09 -5.39 -2.95
C VAL A 157 -2.53 -5.34 -4.38
N TRP A 158 -3.35 -5.68 -5.37
CA TRP A 158 -2.94 -5.68 -6.77
C TRP A 158 -2.63 -4.27 -7.26
N THR A 159 -3.42 -3.27 -6.87
CA THR A 159 -3.14 -1.85 -7.14
C THR A 159 -1.81 -1.43 -6.54
N PHE A 160 -1.52 -1.85 -5.30
CA PHE A 160 -0.25 -1.56 -4.65
C PHE A 160 0.92 -2.21 -5.41
N LEU A 161 0.83 -3.51 -5.71
CA LEU A 161 1.86 -4.23 -6.48
C LEU A 161 2.06 -3.60 -7.87
N SER A 162 0.99 -3.18 -8.53
CA SER A 162 1.06 -2.48 -9.82
C SER A 162 1.80 -1.15 -9.71
N GLN A 163 1.60 -0.41 -8.61
CA GLN A 163 2.33 0.82 -8.32
C GLN A 163 3.82 0.52 -8.07
N VAL A 164 4.15 -0.52 -7.28
CA VAL A 164 5.54 -0.96 -7.06
C VAL A 164 6.23 -1.24 -8.40
N ILE A 165 5.59 -2.00 -9.30
CA ILE A 165 6.13 -2.32 -10.62
C ILE A 165 6.31 -1.04 -11.46
N LYS A 166 5.33 -0.13 -11.44
CA LYS A 166 5.39 1.14 -12.20
C LYS A 166 6.56 2.00 -11.76
N GLU A 167 6.74 2.16 -10.45
CA GLU A 167 7.81 3.00 -9.90
C GLU A 167 9.19 2.36 -10.09
N PHE A 168 9.28 1.04 -9.95
CA PHE A 168 10.50 0.32 -10.26
C PHE A 168 10.93 0.54 -11.71
N ARG A 169 10.00 0.44 -12.68
CA ARG A 169 10.29 0.72 -14.10
C ARG A 169 10.76 2.15 -14.35
N LYS A 170 10.13 3.14 -13.70
CA LYS A 170 10.56 4.55 -13.81
C LYS A 170 11.97 4.76 -13.27
N ALA A 171 12.28 4.20 -12.10
CA ALA A 171 13.60 4.30 -11.49
C ALA A 171 14.67 3.62 -12.36
N SER A 172 14.37 2.44 -12.90
CA SER A 172 15.27 1.71 -13.80
C SER A 172 15.52 2.49 -15.09
N ALA A 173 14.50 3.02 -15.74
CA ALA A 173 14.65 3.80 -16.97
C ALA A 173 15.46 5.09 -16.76
N ALA A 174 15.24 5.79 -15.64
CA ALA A 174 16.01 6.97 -15.28
C ALA A 174 17.51 6.66 -15.09
N ALA A 175 17.84 5.50 -14.51
CA ALA A 175 19.23 5.06 -14.32
C ALA A 175 19.93 4.70 -15.65
N HIS A 176 19.18 4.25 -16.65
CA HIS A 176 19.71 3.84 -17.96
C HIS A 176 19.61 4.93 -19.04
N GLY A 177 19.09 6.12 -18.71
CA GLY A 177 18.92 7.22 -19.66
C GLY A 177 17.84 6.97 -20.71
N GLU A 178 16.93 6.03 -20.46
CA GLU A 178 15.81 5.72 -21.34
C GLU A 178 14.61 6.63 -21.02
N VAL A 179 14.04 7.24 -22.06
CA VAL A 179 12.79 8.00 -21.92
C VAL A 179 11.64 7.00 -21.82
N VAL A 180 10.95 6.98 -20.68
CA VAL A 180 9.70 6.22 -20.54
C VAL A 180 8.59 6.96 -21.28
N ASP A 181 8.49 6.75 -22.59
CA ASP A 181 7.39 7.26 -23.39
C ASP A 181 6.10 6.45 -23.13
N GLY A 182 5.08 7.15 -22.63
CA GLY A 182 3.68 6.68 -22.64
C GLY A 182 3.30 5.64 -21.57
N LEU A 183 2.78 6.12 -20.44
CA LEU A 183 1.83 5.41 -19.59
C LEU A 183 0.65 6.31 -19.24
#